data_AF-A0A0F8XPF9-F1
#
_entry.id   AF-A0A0F8XPF9-F1
#
_cell.length_a   1.000
_cell.length_b   1.000
_cell.length_c   1.000
_cell.angle_alpha   90.00
_cell.angle_beta   90.00
_cell.angle_gamma   90.00
#
_symmetry.space_group_name_H-M   'P 1'
#
loop_
_entity.id
_entity.type
_entity.pdbx_description
1 polymer ?
#
loop_
_entity_poly.entity_id
_entity_poly.type
_entity_poly.pdbx_seq_one_letter_code
_entity_poly.pdbx_strand_id
1 'polypeptide(L)'
;PLVKGASQTGTTINIDAATASQTPWIKGGDIVTFAGLTLVYKITADANSDGSGNVTLPIVPAIFSGNSPADNAPVTTTGVTAQAKVIGYDPADAGPNEFSILTVAFQESP
;
A
#
# COMPACT_ATOMS: atom_id res chain seq x y z
N PRO A 1 4.47 9.66 -8.69
CA PRO A 1 3.48 10.21 -7.75
C PRO A 1 4.13 10.51 -6.40
N LEU A 2 3.79 11.66 -5.81
CA LEU A 2 4.31 12.14 -4.52
C LEU A 2 3.15 12.55 -3.62
N VAL A 3 3.33 12.44 -2.30
CA VAL A 3 2.36 12.96 -1.34
C VAL A 3 2.27 14.49 -1.44
N LYS A 4 1.04 15.00 -1.62
CA LYS A 4 0.75 16.42 -1.80
C LYS A 4 0.39 17.07 -0.46
N GLY A 5 1.38 17.58 0.25
CA GLY A 5 1.24 18.19 1.57
C GLY A 5 1.50 17.20 2.72
N ALA A 6 2.20 17.68 3.75
CA ALA A 6 2.52 16.92 4.96
C ALA A 6 1.31 16.79 5.90
N SER A 7 1.43 15.90 6.88
CA SER A 7 0.50 15.78 8.02
C SER A 7 -0.95 15.43 7.63
N GLN A 8 -1.15 14.84 6.45
CA GLN A 8 -2.44 14.32 6.03
C GLN A 8 -2.87 13.13 6.89
N THR A 9 -4.16 13.05 7.20
CA THR A 9 -4.76 11.98 8.03
C THR A 9 -6.14 11.61 7.51
N GLY A 10 -6.65 10.45 7.91
CA GLY A 10 -7.99 9.96 7.56
C GLY A 10 -7.96 8.85 6.52
N THR A 11 -9.10 8.63 5.88
CA THR A 11 -9.31 7.56 4.88
C THR A 11 -9.02 8.01 3.46
N THR A 12 -8.46 9.20 3.29
CA THR A 12 -8.02 9.71 1.99
C THR A 12 -6.65 10.36 2.12
N ILE A 13 -5.89 10.35 1.03
CA ILE A 13 -4.63 11.07 0.92
C ILE A 13 -4.51 11.69 -0.46
N ASN A 14 -4.10 12.96 -0.50
CA ASN A 14 -3.86 13.66 -1.74
C ASN A 14 -2.42 13.43 -2.19
N ILE A 15 -2.27 13.12 -3.47
CA ILE A 15 -1.00 12.97 -4.15
C ILE A 15 -0.98 13.85 -5.40
N ASP A 16 0.21 14.12 -5.89
CA ASP A 16 0.45 14.76 -7.18
C ASP A 16 1.53 14.01 -7.98
N ALA A 17 1.97 14.61 -9.08
CA ALA A 17 2.95 14.01 -10.00
C ALA A 17 2.54 12.59 -10.46
N ALA A 18 1.23 12.34 -10.55
CA ALA A 18 0.66 11.24 -11.30
C ALA A 18 0.66 11.58 -12.80
N THR A 19 0.56 10.57 -13.65
CA THR A 19 0.33 10.82 -15.09
C THR A 19 -1.03 11.51 -15.23
N ALA A 20 -1.06 12.71 -15.80
CA ALA A 20 -2.26 13.55 -15.87
C ALA A 20 -3.38 12.93 -16.74
N SER A 21 -4.62 13.31 -16.42
CA SER A 21 -5.84 12.99 -17.18
C SER A 21 -6.08 11.49 -17.41
N GLN A 22 -5.89 10.66 -16.38
CA GLN A 22 -6.16 9.22 -16.43
C GLN A 22 -7.41 8.85 -15.61
N THR A 23 -8.26 8.02 -16.22
CA THR A 23 -9.52 7.53 -15.65
C THR A 23 -9.67 6.03 -15.95
N PRO A 24 -9.42 5.11 -14.99
CA PRO A 24 -8.79 5.35 -13.69
C PRO A 24 -7.26 5.45 -13.79
N TRP A 25 -6.64 6.21 -12.91
CA TRP A 25 -5.18 6.20 -12.71
C TRP A 25 -4.75 5.02 -11.82
N ILE A 26 -5.56 4.72 -10.80
CA ILE A 26 -5.39 3.58 -9.90
C ILE A 26 -6.76 2.98 -9.58
N LYS A 27 -6.81 1.67 -9.34
CA LYS A 27 -8.07 0.94 -9.17
C LYS A 27 -8.32 0.55 -7.72
N GLY A 28 -9.59 0.38 -7.38
CA GLY A 28 -9.99 -0.28 -6.13
C GLY A 28 -9.39 -1.68 -6.02
N GLY A 29 -8.75 -1.97 -4.88
CA GLY A 29 -8.06 -3.23 -4.62
C GLY A 29 -6.54 -3.15 -4.76
N ASP A 30 -6.00 -2.13 -5.43
CA ASP A 30 -4.55 -1.92 -5.52
C ASP A 30 -3.94 -1.65 -4.14
N ILE A 31 -2.68 -2.05 -3.95
CA ILE A 31 -1.93 -1.81 -2.71
C ILE A 31 -0.88 -0.74 -2.98
N VAL A 32 -0.71 0.18 -2.02
CA VAL A 32 0.25 1.27 -2.08
C VAL A 32 1.01 1.42 -0.77
N THR A 33 2.20 1.99 -0.82
CA THR A 33 2.94 2.46 0.35
C THR A 33 3.44 3.88 0.15
N PHE A 34 3.70 4.55 1.26
CA PHE A 34 4.25 5.89 1.29
C PHE A 34 5.63 5.83 1.95
N ALA A 35 6.63 6.45 1.33
CA ALA A 35 7.96 6.50 1.91
C ALA A 35 7.93 7.08 3.33
N GLY A 36 8.63 6.41 4.24
CA GLY A 36 8.66 6.78 5.66
C GLY A 36 7.54 6.15 6.50
N LEU A 37 6.56 5.48 5.89
CA LEU A 37 5.57 4.67 6.61
C LEU A 37 5.91 3.18 6.50
N THR A 38 5.60 2.42 7.55
CA THR A 38 5.82 0.96 7.59
C THR A 38 4.60 0.15 7.20
N LEU A 39 3.40 0.74 7.28
CA LEU A 39 2.14 0.13 6.87
C LEU A 39 1.94 0.16 5.36
N VAL A 40 1.32 -0.88 4.83
CA VAL A 40 0.73 -0.88 3.49
C VAL A 40 -0.73 -0.46 3.52
N TYR A 41 -1.18 0.15 2.43
CA TYR A 41 -2.53 0.69 2.29
C TYR A 41 -3.19 0.08 1.07
N LYS A 42 -4.47 -0.26 1.18
CA LYS A 42 -5.30 -0.71 0.08
C LYS A 42 -6.18 0.43 -0.42
N ILE A 43 -6.26 0.58 -1.74
CA ILE A 43 -7.18 1.51 -2.40
C ILE A 43 -8.61 0.96 -2.32
N THR A 44 -9.55 1.75 -1.83
CA THR A 44 -10.93 1.29 -1.61
C THR A 44 -11.88 1.56 -2.78
N ALA A 45 -11.52 2.48 -3.68
CA ALA A 45 -12.26 2.78 -4.90
C ALA A 45 -11.32 3.37 -5.96
N ASP A 46 -11.71 3.28 -7.23
CA ASP A 46 -10.98 3.87 -8.34
C ASP A 46 -10.73 5.37 -8.13
N ALA A 47 -9.53 5.83 -8.46
CA ALA A 47 -9.17 7.24 -8.39
C ALA A 47 -8.56 7.71 -9.72
N ASN A 48 -8.97 8.91 -10.11
CA ASN A 48 -8.59 9.54 -11.39
C ASN A 48 -7.56 10.62 -11.15
N SER A 49 -6.67 10.82 -12.11
CA SER A 49 -5.79 11.99 -12.12
C SER A 49 -6.41 13.14 -12.91
N ASP A 50 -6.34 14.35 -12.35
CA ASP A 50 -6.76 15.56 -13.06
C ASP A 50 -5.71 16.01 -14.10
N GLY A 51 -5.99 17.13 -14.78
CA GLY A 51 -5.08 17.69 -15.80
C GLY A 51 -3.72 18.16 -15.26
N SER A 52 -3.56 18.28 -13.94
CA SER A 52 -2.30 18.59 -13.27
C SER A 52 -1.65 17.37 -12.62
N GLY A 53 -2.21 16.17 -12.80
CA GLY A 53 -1.71 14.95 -12.18
C GLY A 53 -1.99 14.85 -10.68
N ASN A 54 -2.98 15.59 -10.16
CA ASN A 54 -3.43 15.40 -8.78
C ASN A 54 -4.40 14.23 -8.69
N VAL A 55 -4.31 13.46 -7.60
CA VAL A 55 -5.22 12.35 -7.30
C VAL A 55 -5.57 12.39 -5.81
N THR A 56 -6.84 12.21 -5.48
CA THR A 56 -7.26 11.90 -4.10
C THR A 56 -7.47 10.40 -3.97
N LEU A 57 -6.57 9.73 -3.25
CA LEU A 57 -6.60 8.29 -3.06
C LEU A 57 -7.50 7.91 -1.88
N PRO A 58 -8.54 7.10 -2.07
CA PRO A 58 -9.31 6.53 -0.97
C PRO A 58 -8.60 5.27 -0.45
N ILE A 59 -8.28 5.23 0.84
CA ILE A 59 -7.37 4.23 1.43
C ILE A 59 -7.95 3.54 2.67
N VAL A 60 -7.48 2.32 2.93
CA VAL A 60 -7.64 1.59 4.19
C VAL A 60 -6.33 0.87 4.54
N PRO A 61 -5.84 0.89 5.80
CA PRO A 61 -6.41 1.59 6.97
C PRO A 61 -6.33 3.12 6.86
N ALA A 62 -6.97 3.83 7.80
CA ALA A 62 -6.86 5.28 7.88
C ALA A 62 -5.46 5.71 8.35
N ILE A 63 -4.95 6.81 7.80
CA ILE A 63 -3.73 7.46 8.28
C ILE A 63 -4.04 8.20 9.58
N PHE A 64 -3.25 7.98 10.62
CA PHE A 64 -3.35 8.70 11.89
C PHE A 64 -2.16 9.64 12.08
N SER A 65 -2.29 10.61 12.97
CA SER A 65 -1.30 11.70 13.15
C SER A 65 0.12 11.22 13.45
N GLY A 66 0.27 10.10 14.16
CA GLY A 66 1.56 9.48 14.48
C GLY A 66 2.21 8.68 13.33
N ASN A 67 1.52 8.51 12.21
CA ASN A 67 2.00 7.77 11.03
C ASN A 67 1.59 8.48 9.74
N SER A 68 1.75 9.81 9.73
CA SER A 68 1.44 10.64 8.58
C SER A 68 2.68 10.82 7.69
N PRO A 69 2.55 10.66 6.36
CA PRO A 69 3.68 10.82 5.47
C PRO A 69 4.12 12.28 5.37
N ALA A 70 5.40 12.49 5.08
CA ALA A 70 5.94 13.81 4.80
C ALA A 70 5.43 14.36 3.46
N ASP A 71 5.46 15.68 3.31
CA ASP A 71 5.29 16.30 2.00
C ASP A 71 6.35 15.79 1.02
N ASN A 72 5.98 15.60 -0.25
CA ASN A 72 6.80 15.00 -1.29
C ASN A 72 7.33 13.58 -1.00
N ALA A 73 6.77 12.87 -0.01
CA ALA A 73 7.10 11.46 0.19
C ALA A 73 6.73 10.65 -1.07
N PRO A 74 7.66 9.86 -1.64
CA PRO A 74 7.35 8.99 -2.76
C PRO A 74 6.21 8.01 -2.46
N VAL A 75 5.32 7.82 -3.44
CA VAL A 75 4.24 6.84 -3.39
C VAL A 75 4.62 5.64 -4.26
N THR A 76 4.67 4.45 -3.67
CA THR A 76 4.91 3.20 -4.39
C THR A 76 3.58 2.54 -4.72
N THR A 77 3.30 2.34 -6.01
CA THR A 77 2.05 1.70 -6.49
C THR A 77 2.29 0.37 -7.21
N THR A 78 3.55 -0.01 -7.45
CA THR A 78 3.94 -1.27 -8.08
C THR A 78 5.11 -1.88 -7.31
N GLY A 79 5.16 -3.22 -7.24
CA GLY A 79 6.21 -3.91 -6.50
C GLY A 79 6.22 -3.58 -5.00
N VAL A 80 5.04 -3.33 -4.42
CA VAL A 80 4.91 -3.00 -3.00
C VAL A 80 5.42 -4.15 -2.13
N THR A 81 6.30 -3.82 -1.19
CA THR A 81 6.81 -4.74 -0.17
C THR A 81 6.15 -4.46 1.17
N ALA A 82 5.68 -5.51 1.84
CA ALA A 82 5.17 -5.44 3.21
C ALA A 82 6.17 -6.11 4.17
N GLN A 83 6.33 -5.53 5.36
CA GLN A 83 7.02 -6.22 6.46
C GLN A 83 6.02 -7.11 7.18
N ALA A 84 6.34 -8.41 7.28
CA ALA A 84 5.45 -9.37 7.89
C ALA A 84 6.21 -10.37 8.75
N LYS A 85 5.54 -10.84 9.81
CA LYS A 85 5.99 -11.94 10.65
C LYS A 85 5.27 -13.22 10.22
N VAL A 86 6.00 -14.34 10.22
CA VAL A 86 5.41 -15.68 10.11
C VAL A 86 4.68 -16.00 11.41
N ILE A 87 3.37 -16.26 11.32
CA ILE A 87 2.50 -16.59 12.45
C ILE A 87 2.03 -18.05 12.44
N GLY A 88 2.23 -18.74 11.32
CA GLY A 88 1.91 -20.16 11.17
C GLY A 88 2.76 -20.78 10.08
N TYR A 89 3.20 -22.00 10.33
CA TYR A 89 3.99 -22.81 9.41
C TYR A 89 3.53 -24.26 9.58
N ASP A 90 2.96 -24.85 8.53
CA ASP A 90 2.53 -26.23 8.50
C ASP A 90 3.13 -26.92 7.27
N PRO A 91 4.19 -27.71 7.45
CA PRO A 91 4.73 -28.55 6.39
C PRO A 91 4.08 -29.94 6.46
N ALA A 92 3.36 -30.35 5.41
CA ALA A 92 2.97 -31.76 5.30
C ALA A 92 4.19 -32.57 4.83
N ASP A 93 4.67 -33.51 5.64
CA ASP A 93 5.82 -34.36 5.27
C ASP A 93 5.49 -35.24 4.06
N ALA A 94 6.26 -35.11 2.97
CA ALA A 94 6.20 -35.97 1.78
C ALA A 94 7.28 -37.06 1.77
N GLY A 95 8.30 -36.93 2.62
CA GLY A 95 9.44 -37.83 2.67
C GLY A 95 10.62 -37.26 3.46
N PRO A 96 11.75 -37.98 3.54
CA PRO A 96 12.88 -37.62 4.41
C PRO A 96 13.55 -36.28 4.07
N ASN A 97 13.31 -35.72 2.89
CA ASN A 97 13.81 -34.41 2.45
C ASN A 97 12.79 -33.63 1.60
N GLU A 98 11.50 -33.96 1.69
CA GLU A 98 10.45 -33.35 0.88
C GLU A 98 9.28 -32.95 1.78
N PHE A 99 8.83 -31.70 1.65
CA PHE A 99 7.56 -31.25 2.18
C PHE A 99 6.54 -31.20 1.03
N SER A 100 5.46 -31.95 1.13
CA SER A 100 4.29 -31.76 0.28
C SER A 100 3.47 -30.63 0.86
N ILE A 101 3.22 -29.59 0.06
CA ILE A 101 2.34 -28.47 0.42
C ILE A 101 2.89 -27.69 1.63
N LEU A 102 3.55 -26.57 1.34
CA LEU A 102 3.97 -25.60 2.35
C LEU A 102 2.89 -24.53 2.53
N THR A 103 2.29 -24.48 3.72
CA THR A 103 1.42 -23.36 4.09
C THR A 103 2.15 -22.45 5.07
N VAL A 104 2.26 -21.16 4.72
CA VAL A 104 2.80 -20.13 5.59
C VAL A 104 1.76 -19.04 5.78
N ALA A 105 1.43 -18.73 7.03
CA ALA A 105 0.58 -17.62 7.38
C ALA A 105 1.44 -16.44 7.82
N PHE A 106 1.19 -15.28 7.21
CA PHE A 106 1.88 -14.03 7.52
C PHE A 106 0.93 -13.04 8.18
N GLN A 107 1.44 -12.28 9.13
CA GLN A 107 0.77 -11.10 9.69
C GLN A 107 1.66 -9.88 9.46
N GLU A 108 1.08 -8.77 8.98
CA GLU A 108 1.80 -7.51 8.86
C GLU A 108 2.37 -7.08 10.22
N SER A 109 3.63 -6.68 10.23
CA SER A 109 4.34 -6.18 11.41
C SER A 109 4.93 -4.81 11.06
N PRO A 110 4.17 -3.72 11.28
CA PRO A 110 4.64 -2.37 11.06
C PRO A 110 5.75 -1.95 12.03
#